data_AF-A0A194QWX7-F1
#
_entry.id   AF-A0A194QWX7-F1
#
_cell.length_a   1.000
_cell.length_b   1.000
_cell.length_c   1.000
_cell.angle_alpha   90.00
_cell.angle_beta   90.00
_cell.angle_gamma   90.00
#
_symmetry.space_group_name_H-M   'P 1'
#
loop_
_entity.id
_entity.type
_entity.pdbx_description
1 polymer ?
#
loop_
_entity_poly.entity_id
_entity_poly.type
_entity_poly.pdbx_seq_one_letter_code
_entity_poly.pdbx_strand_id
1 'polypeptide(L)'
;MWIASKTPKLGVGWYRGFSTTNRSAWGIFPACVVSIRPCTVKGSGATAIAELKDDPLVREIASVLRDWARLWKKLYVERETYRFSAVAKVMRELLSGRRALLAGTLTQDQTRALRLKLVAKLDWGNR
;
A
#
# COMPACT_ATOMS: atom_id res chain seq x y z
N MET A 1 4.22 -5.66 4.30
CA MET A 1 4.91 -5.95 3.03
C MET A 1 6.35 -6.22 3.40
N TRP A 2 6.93 -7.33 2.94
CA TRP A 2 8.22 -7.83 3.40
C TRP A 2 9.20 -7.82 2.23
N ILE A 3 10.42 -7.37 2.46
CA ILE A 3 11.49 -7.46 1.46
C ILE A 3 12.22 -8.77 1.74
N ALA A 4 12.08 -9.74 0.83
CA ALA A 4 12.84 -10.97 0.85
C ALA A 4 14.00 -10.83 -0.14
N SER A 5 15.24 -10.87 0.36
CA SER A 5 16.41 -11.05 -0.51
C SER A 5 16.51 -12.53 -0.88
N LYS A 6 16.71 -12.85 -2.17
CA LYS A 6 17.10 -14.20 -2.60
C LYS A 6 18.51 -14.48 -2.09
N THR A 7 18.63 -15.00 -0.89
CA THR A 7 19.77 -15.82 -0.48
C THR A 7 19.44 -17.29 -0.74
N PRO A 8 20.45 -18.13 -1.04
CA PRO A 8 20.23 -19.45 -1.60
C PRO A 8 19.34 -20.27 -0.68
N LYS A 9 18.49 -21.10 -1.28
CA LYS A 9 17.58 -22.02 -0.58
C LYS A 9 18.36 -22.84 0.45
N LEU A 10 18.45 -22.33 1.68
CA LEU A 10 18.57 -23.18 2.85
C LEU A 10 17.22 -23.89 2.92
N GLY A 11 17.27 -25.22 2.87
CA GLY A 11 16.11 -26.06 2.64
C GLY A 11 14.89 -25.66 3.46
N VAL A 12 13.73 -25.72 2.78
CA VAL A 12 12.39 -25.86 3.38
C VAL A 12 11.85 -24.61 4.10
N GLY A 13 11.15 -23.76 3.35
CA GLY A 13 9.98 -23.07 3.88
C GLY A 13 10.18 -21.81 4.73
N TRP A 14 11.35 -21.17 4.72
CA TRP A 14 11.60 -19.91 5.46
C TRP A 14 12.34 -18.86 4.60
N TYR A 15 12.06 -17.59 4.86
CA TYR A 15 12.76 -16.42 4.30
C TYR A 15 13.43 -15.62 5.41
N ARG A 16 14.52 -14.91 5.09
CA ARG A 16 15.17 -13.93 5.96
C ARG A 16 15.04 -12.53 5.36
N GLY A 17 14.67 -11.56 6.17
CA GLY A 17 14.46 -10.19 5.72
C GLY A 17 13.96 -9.28 6.83
N PHE A 18 13.29 -8.19 6.42
CA PHE A 18 12.73 -7.19 7.33
C PHE A 18 11.40 -6.65 6.80
N SER A 19 10.62 -6.00 7.66
CA SER A 19 9.38 -5.33 7.26
C SER A 19 9.70 -4.03 6.50
N THR A 20 9.01 -3.75 5.40
CA THR A 20 9.16 -2.47 4.70
C THR A 20 8.88 -1.25 5.59
N THR A 21 8.09 -1.43 6.66
CA THR A 21 7.75 -0.36 7.62
C THR A 21 8.72 -0.27 8.79
N ASN A 22 9.59 -1.26 8.99
CA ASN A 22 10.59 -1.27 10.05
C ASN A 22 11.82 -2.05 9.58
N ARG A 23 12.80 -1.32 9.01
CA ARG A 23 13.98 -1.90 8.36
C ARG A 23 15.10 -2.31 9.31
N SER A 24 15.07 -1.83 10.56
CA SER A 24 16.06 -2.21 11.57
C SER A 24 15.78 -3.58 12.19
N ALA A 25 14.52 -4.03 12.16
CA ALA A 25 14.11 -5.33 12.68
C ALA A 25 14.31 -6.44 11.63
N TRP A 26 15.51 -7.02 11.59
CA TRP A 26 15.81 -8.22 10.79
C TRP A 26 15.33 -9.49 11.48
N GLY A 27 14.80 -10.44 10.70
CA GLY A 27 14.35 -11.72 11.21
C GLY A 27 14.14 -12.79 10.14
N ILE A 28 13.66 -13.94 10.59
CA ILE A 28 13.21 -15.05 9.74
C ILE A 28 11.69 -15.16 9.80
N PHE A 29 11.05 -15.53 8.68
CA PHE A 29 9.61 -15.72 8.60
C PHE A 29 9.27 -16.88 7.65
N PRO A 30 8.19 -17.65 7.92
CA PRO A 30 7.82 -18.78 7.08
C PRO A 30 7.50 -18.33 5.66
N ALA A 31 7.92 -19.10 4.66
CA ALA A 31 7.60 -18.87 3.26
C ALA A 31 6.09 -18.99 2.99
N CYS A 32 5.38 -19.84 3.74
CA CYS A 32 3.93 -20.03 3.57
C CYS A 32 3.08 -18.81 3.95
N VAL A 33 3.62 -17.86 4.72
CA VAL A 33 2.92 -16.61 5.09
C VAL A 33 3.37 -15.42 4.24
N VAL A 34 4.24 -15.65 3.24
CA VAL A 34 4.80 -14.59 2.40
C VAL A 34 4.47 -14.83 0.94
N SER A 35 3.77 -13.87 0.35
CA SER A 35 3.58 -13.79 -1.09
C SER A 35 4.69 -12.90 -1.69
N ILE A 36 5.48 -13.47 -2.61
CA ILE A 36 6.46 -12.70 -3.39
C ILE A 36 5.70 -11.86 -4.41
N ARG A 37 6.04 -10.56 -4.48
CA ARG A 37 5.50 -9.63 -5.47
C ARG A 37 6.62 -9.09 -6.37
N PRO A 38 6.32 -8.73 -7.63
CA PRO A 38 7.28 -8.09 -8.51
C PRO A 38 7.80 -6.77 -7.92
N CYS A 39 9.11 -6.68 -7.75
CA CYS A 39 9.78 -5.49 -7.25
C CYS A 39 11.12 -5.29 -7.96
N THR A 40 11.57 -4.04 -7.96
CA THR A 40 12.92 -3.64 -8.35
C THR A 40 13.70 -3.38 -7.07
N VAL A 41 14.84 -4.05 -6.90
CA VAL A 41 15.73 -3.79 -5.76
C VAL A 41 16.81 -2.82 -6.19
N LYS A 42 16.90 -1.68 -5.52
CA LYS A 42 17.97 -0.69 -5.67
C LYS A 42 18.95 -0.81 -4.50
N GLY A 43 20.25 -0.66 -4.76
CA GLY A 43 21.31 -0.77 -3.73
C GLY A 43 21.69 -2.21 -3.39
N SER A 44 22.53 -2.38 -2.36
CA SER A 44 23.03 -3.69 -1.90
C SER A 44 23.13 -3.76 -0.37
N GLY A 45 23.04 -4.96 0.20
CA GLY A 45 23.19 -5.18 1.64
C GLY A 45 22.12 -4.45 2.48
N ALA A 46 22.56 -3.76 3.53
CA ALA A 46 21.68 -3.06 4.48
C ALA A 46 20.96 -1.83 3.89
N THR A 47 21.44 -1.30 2.76
CA THR A 47 20.83 -0.14 2.07
C THR A 47 19.86 -0.55 0.97
N ALA A 48 19.64 -1.86 0.75
CA ALA A 48 18.74 -2.34 -0.28
C ALA A 48 17.31 -1.81 -0.10
N ILE A 49 16.76 -1.21 -1.15
CA ILE A 49 15.39 -0.70 -1.23
C ILE A 49 14.64 -1.51 -2.27
N ALA A 50 13.63 -2.26 -1.85
CA ALA A 50 12.70 -2.88 -2.80
C ALA A 50 11.55 -1.92 -3.09
N GLU A 51 11.44 -1.51 -4.34
CA GLU A 51 10.32 -0.76 -4.88
C GLU A 51 9.40 -1.73 -5.61
N LEU A 52 8.13 -1.81 -5.21
CA LEU A 52 7.19 -2.62 -5.98
C LEU A 52 6.94 -2.01 -7.35
N LYS A 53 6.78 -2.90 -8.34
CA LYS A 53 6.34 -2.54 -9.68
C LYS A 53 4.83 -2.29 -9.77
N ASP A 54 4.20 -1.96 -8.65
CA ASP A 54 2.79 -1.60 -8.60
C ASP A 54 2.59 -0.22 -9.27
N ASP A 55 1.44 -0.10 -9.93
CA ASP A 55 0.91 1.15 -10.45
C ASP A 55 1.11 2.32 -9.46
N PRO A 56 1.73 3.45 -9.88
CA PRO A 56 1.99 4.60 -9.01
C PRO A 56 0.75 5.08 -8.25
N LEU A 57 -0.41 5.17 -8.91
CA LEU A 57 -1.65 5.63 -8.29
C LEU A 57 -2.14 4.64 -7.22
N VAL A 58 -2.02 3.34 -7.48
CA VAL A 58 -2.37 2.28 -6.51
C VAL A 58 -1.49 2.36 -5.26
N ARG A 59 -0.19 2.69 -5.42
CA ARG A 59 0.74 2.89 -4.31
C ARG A 59 0.42 4.16 -3.53
N GLU A 60 0.15 5.25 -4.22
CA GLU A 60 -0.21 6.54 -3.63
C GLU A 60 -1.48 6.44 -2.79
N ILE A 61 -2.55 5.85 -3.35
CA ILE A 61 -3.81 5.61 -2.62
C ILE A 61 -3.55 4.80 -1.34
N ALA A 62 -2.70 3.77 -1.39
CA ALA A 62 -2.36 3.00 -0.21
C ALA A 62 -1.62 3.82 0.86
N SER A 63 -0.83 4.82 0.44
CA SER A 63 -0.15 5.73 1.36
C SER A 63 -1.12 6.70 2.01
N VAL A 64 -1.91 7.39 1.20
CA VAL A 64 -2.89 8.37 1.67
C VAL A 64 -3.91 7.72 2.61
N LEU A 65 -4.37 6.50 2.32
CA LEU A 65 -5.25 5.77 3.23
C LEU A 65 -4.62 5.51 4.61
N ARG A 66 -3.30 5.31 4.72
CA ARG A 66 -2.63 5.13 6.02
C ARG A 66 -2.56 6.45 6.79
N ASP A 67 -2.30 7.54 6.10
CA ASP A 67 -2.23 8.87 6.71
C ASP A 67 -3.63 9.32 7.17
N TRP A 68 -4.64 9.13 6.31
CA TRP A 68 -6.03 9.43 6.64
C TRP A 68 -6.58 8.50 7.72
N ALA A 69 -6.11 7.26 7.85
CA ALA A 69 -6.48 6.41 8.99
C ALA A 69 -6.04 7.00 10.33
N ARG A 70 -4.91 7.72 10.37
CA ARG A 70 -4.45 8.43 11.58
C ARG A 70 -5.34 9.66 11.85
N LEU A 71 -5.60 10.47 10.82
CA LEU A 71 -6.52 11.61 10.89
C LEU A 71 -7.91 11.19 11.35
N TRP A 72 -8.48 10.15 10.75
CA TRP A 72 -9.81 9.64 11.04
C TRP A 72 -9.97 9.22 12.52
N LYS A 73 -8.97 8.56 13.09
CA LYS A 73 -8.94 8.24 14.53
C LYS A 73 -8.88 9.48 15.40
N LYS A 74 -8.11 10.49 14.99
CA LYS A 74 -8.02 11.78 15.71
C LYS A 74 -9.38 12.49 15.73
N LEU A 75 -10.04 12.60 14.57
CA LEU A 75 -11.37 13.22 14.44
C LEU A 75 -12.43 12.54 15.32
N TYR A 76 -12.34 11.22 15.51
CA TYR A 76 -13.22 10.49 16.43
C TYR A 76 -13.05 10.97 17.89
N VAL A 77 -11.80 11.05 18.36
CA VAL A 77 -11.48 11.49 19.73
C VAL A 77 -11.90 12.94 19.94
N GLU A 78 -11.72 13.80 18.94
CA GLU A 78 -12.10 15.22 18.95
C GLU A 78 -13.60 15.45 18.74
N ARG A 79 -14.39 14.39 18.50
CA ARG A 79 -15.85 14.45 18.26
C ARG A 79 -16.24 15.30 17.04
N GLU A 80 -15.36 15.40 16.04
CA GLU A 80 -15.57 16.09 14.77
C GLU A 80 -16.43 15.24 13.81
N THR A 81 -17.71 15.03 14.17
CA THR A 81 -18.60 14.03 13.55
C THR A 81 -18.78 14.18 12.03
N TYR A 82 -18.91 15.41 11.53
CA TYR A 82 -19.06 15.69 10.10
C TYR A 82 -17.79 15.30 9.33
N ARG A 83 -16.62 15.79 9.77
CA ARG A 83 -15.34 15.48 9.13
C ARG A 83 -15.00 14.01 9.22
N PHE A 84 -15.25 13.38 10.38
CA PHE A 84 -15.09 11.94 10.58
C PHE A 84 -15.87 11.14 9.53
N SER A 85 -17.13 11.49 9.30
CA SER A 85 -18.01 10.81 8.34
C SER A 85 -17.58 11.06 6.90
N ALA A 86 -17.18 12.30 6.58
CA ALA A 86 -16.72 12.69 5.25
C ALA A 86 -15.43 11.94 4.87
N VAL A 87 -14.42 11.96 5.74
CA VAL A 87 -13.15 11.23 5.54
C VAL A 87 -13.41 9.74 5.37
N ALA A 88 -14.24 9.12 6.24
CA ALA A 88 -14.57 7.70 6.15
C ALA A 88 -15.20 7.34 4.79
N LYS A 89 -16.09 8.19 4.27
CA LYS A 89 -16.73 7.98 2.97
C LYS A 89 -15.69 7.97 1.85
N VAL A 90 -14.82 8.98 1.80
CA VAL A 90 -13.81 9.08 0.73
C VAL A 90 -12.77 7.97 0.86
N MET A 91 -12.37 7.58 2.07
CA MET A 91 -11.50 6.41 2.28
C MET A 91 -12.09 5.11 1.70
N ARG A 92 -13.40 4.88 1.85
CA ARG A 92 -14.07 3.70 1.26
C ARG A 92 -14.09 3.75 -0.26
N GLU A 93 -14.34 4.93 -0.84
CA GLU A 93 -14.30 5.14 -2.30
C GLU A 93 -12.89 4.86 -2.86
N LEU A 94 -11.86 5.39 -2.21
CA LEU A 94 -10.45 5.15 -2.55
C LEU A 94 -10.09 3.66 -2.43
N LEU A 95 -10.51 2.99 -1.36
CA LEU A 95 -10.25 1.55 -1.16
C LEU A 95 -10.94 0.69 -2.22
N SER A 96 -12.18 1.02 -2.58
CA SER A 96 -12.94 0.32 -3.63
C SER A 96 -12.29 0.53 -5.00
N GLY A 97 -11.96 1.77 -5.36
CA GLY A 97 -11.31 2.06 -6.64
C GLY A 97 -9.92 1.44 -6.73
N ARG A 98 -9.14 1.42 -5.65
CA ARG A 98 -7.85 0.72 -5.60
C ARG A 98 -8.00 -0.79 -5.84
N ARG A 99 -9.04 -1.41 -5.29
CA ARG A 99 -9.34 -2.83 -5.54
C ARG A 99 -9.68 -3.08 -7.01
N ALA A 100 -10.49 -2.21 -7.62
CA ALA A 100 -10.85 -2.33 -9.04
C ALA A 100 -9.63 -2.16 -9.97
N LEU A 101 -8.74 -1.18 -9.69
CA LEU A 101 -7.50 -1.01 -10.45
C LEU A 101 -6.59 -2.24 -10.34
N LEU A 102 -6.50 -2.86 -9.16
CA LEU A 102 -5.71 -4.07 -8.94
C LEU A 102 -6.33 -5.32 -9.58
N ALA A 103 -7.66 -5.38 -9.71
CA ALA A 103 -8.34 -6.52 -10.32
C ALA A 103 -8.07 -6.61 -11.83
N GLY A 104 -7.81 -5.47 -12.49
CA GLY A 104 -7.47 -5.43 -13.91
C GLY A 104 -8.59 -5.87 -14.86
N THR A 105 -9.84 -5.93 -14.37
CA THR A 105 -11.02 -6.40 -15.13
C THR A 105 -11.75 -5.29 -15.88
N LEU A 106 -11.26 -4.04 -15.82
CA LEU A 106 -11.87 -2.88 -16.45
C LEU A 106 -11.32 -2.69 -17.86
N THR A 107 -12.15 -2.16 -18.77
CA THR A 107 -11.68 -1.70 -20.07
C THR A 107 -10.77 -0.47 -19.92
N GLN A 108 -10.07 -0.09 -21.00
CA GLN A 108 -9.17 1.07 -20.99
C GLN A 108 -9.90 2.37 -20.61
N ASP A 109 -11.07 2.61 -21.20
CA ASP A 109 -11.86 3.83 -20.92
C ASP A 109 -12.38 3.85 -19.48
N GLN A 110 -12.87 2.71 -18.98
CA GLN A 110 -13.33 2.59 -17.60
C GLN A 110 -12.18 2.77 -16.61
N THR A 111 -11.01 2.22 -16.92
CA THR A 111 -9.79 2.42 -16.12
C THR A 111 -9.40 3.89 -16.10
N ARG A 112 -9.40 4.57 -17.26
CA ARG A 112 -9.07 6.00 -17.36
C ARG A 112 -10.03 6.86 -16.53
N ALA A 113 -11.34 6.64 -16.67
CA ALA A 113 -12.37 7.36 -15.92
C ALA A 113 -12.22 7.14 -14.41
N LEU A 114 -11.97 5.89 -13.98
CA LEU A 114 -11.76 5.57 -12.57
C LEU A 114 -10.51 6.26 -12.01
N ARG A 115 -9.40 6.27 -12.75
CA ARG A 115 -8.16 6.97 -12.34
C ARG A 115 -8.40 8.45 -12.08
N LEU A 116 -9.05 9.14 -13.02
CA LEU A 116 -9.38 10.56 -12.88
C LEU A 116 -10.24 10.81 -11.64
N LYS A 117 -11.27 9.98 -11.42
CA LYS A 117 -12.11 10.05 -10.23
C LYS A 117 -11.31 9.87 -8.94
N LEU A 118 -10.36 8.94 -8.91
CA LEU A 118 -9.54 8.68 -7.73
C LEU A 118 -8.56 9.82 -7.44
N VAL A 119 -7.91 10.39 -8.46
CA VAL A 119 -7.03 11.55 -8.31
C VAL A 119 -7.79 12.73 -7.72
N ALA A 120 -8.96 13.07 -8.27
CA ALA A 120 -9.81 14.14 -7.73
C ALA A 120 -10.21 13.93 -6.25
N LYS A 121 -10.32 12.67 -5.80
CA LYS A 121 -10.61 12.34 -4.39
C LYS A 121 -9.39 12.48 -3.48
N LEU A 122 -8.19 12.20 -3.99
CA LEU A 122 -6.95 12.48 -3.29
C LEU A 122 -6.77 13.99 -3.11
N ASP A 123 -6.98 14.76 -4.19
CA ASP A 123 -6.88 16.22 -4.18
C ASP A 123 -7.87 16.86 -3.20
N TRP A 124 -9.08 16.30 -3.09
CA TRP A 124 -10.09 16.80 -2.16
C TRP A 124 -9.62 16.81 -0.70
N GLY A 125 -8.92 15.76 -0.24
CA GLY A 125 -8.49 15.69 1.16
C GLY A 125 -7.07 16.19 1.41
N ASN A 126 -6.39 16.69 0.38
CA ASN A 126 -5.18 17.51 0.54
C ASN A 126 -5.49 19.00 0.73
N ARG A 127 -6.76 19.40 0.57
CA ARG A 127 -7.26 20.74 0.90
C ARG A 127 -7.70 20.80 2.35
#